data_AF-A0A2R8BPD7-F1
#
_entry.id   AF-A0A2R8BPD7-F1
#
_cell.length_a   1.000
_cell.length_b   1.000
_cell.length_c   1.000
_cell.angle_alpha   90.00
_cell.angle_beta   90.00
_cell.angle_gamma   90.00
#
_symmetry.space_group_name_H-M   'P 1'
#
loop_
_entity.id
_entity.type
_entity.pdbx_description
1 polymer ?
#
loop_
_entity_poly.entity_id
_entity_poly.type
_entity_poly.pdbx_seq_one_letter_code
_entity_poly.pdbx_strand_id
1 'polypeptide(L)'
;MFAITPAHEAGFEDYRRERFIEELALGSYDFIADDAPFLTKDQRLKGARFIYQSAENAGYETRGGCFFWLNMAVLFGSHFSSDPQFGIIAPRHGQTGGSRELADLSRVYTQVANYVSQVLGGPSNRIYNAAVAEFVTQMDDVHGLQDLTDAASVSARLSALYPQKQKSHGRVYLGKLDSGAYQAKALRLFQADDMRTVYFVAAMEMFFGHQFETDFFKPWIGAAIAECGPSGTDGPLDVRPLTKQVKLWVDNE
;
A
#
# COMPACT_ATOMS: atom_id res chain seq x y z
N MET A 1 -32.25 30.26 30.18
CA MET A 1 -30.86 29.79 30.29
C MET A 1 -30.76 28.56 29.40
N PHE A 2 -29.99 28.61 28.31
CA PHE A 2 -29.78 27.44 27.46
C PHE A 2 -28.71 26.57 28.11
N ALA A 3 -29.04 25.32 28.44
CA ALA A 3 -28.09 24.36 28.97
C ALA A 3 -27.53 23.53 27.80
N ILE A 4 -26.21 23.49 27.68
CA ILE A 4 -25.53 22.51 26.82
C ILE A 4 -25.78 21.14 27.47
N THR A 5 -26.26 20.19 26.68
CA THR A 5 -26.56 18.84 27.13
C THR A 5 -25.47 17.91 26.59
N PRO A 6 -25.28 16.73 27.20
CA PRO A 6 -24.38 15.71 26.63
C PRO A 6 -24.71 15.37 25.17
N ALA A 7 -25.98 15.47 24.75
CA ALA A 7 -26.37 15.27 23.36
C ALA A 7 -25.89 16.39 22.42
N HIS A 8 -25.87 17.64 22.89
CA HIS A 8 -25.28 18.76 22.15
C HIS A 8 -23.76 18.60 22.00
N GLU A 9 -23.08 18.14 23.05
CA GLU A 9 -21.63 17.86 23.02
C GLU A 9 -21.31 16.73 22.03
N ALA A 10 -22.02 15.60 22.13
CA ALA A 10 -21.84 14.48 21.21
C ALA A 10 -22.11 14.89 19.75
N GLY A 11 -23.20 15.60 19.49
CA GLY A 11 -23.52 16.07 18.14
C GLY A 11 -22.49 17.05 17.58
N PHE A 12 -21.89 17.89 18.42
CA PHE A 12 -20.81 18.79 18.00
C PHE A 12 -19.52 18.05 17.70
N GLU A 13 -19.14 17.07 18.51
CA GLU A 13 -17.96 16.24 18.29
C GLU A 13 -18.10 15.36 17.03
N ASP A 14 -19.28 14.78 16.80
CA ASP A 14 -19.57 14.03 15.57
C ASP A 14 -19.48 14.94 14.34
N TYR A 15 -20.09 16.14 14.40
CA TYR A 15 -19.99 17.12 13.31
C TYR A 15 -18.53 17.50 13.02
N ARG A 16 -17.75 17.79 14.06
CA ARG A 16 -16.32 18.15 13.91
C ARG A 16 -15.51 17.01 13.30
N ARG A 17 -15.77 15.77 13.73
CA ARG A 17 -15.15 14.57 13.19
C ARG A 17 -15.45 14.41 11.70
N GLU A 18 -16.72 14.45 11.33
CA GLU A 18 -17.15 14.30 9.93
C GLU A 18 -16.56 15.39 9.03
N ARG A 19 -16.56 16.65 9.49
CA ARG A 19 -15.90 17.74 8.77
C ARG A 19 -14.41 17.53 8.58
N PHE A 20 -13.73 16.98 9.59
CA PHE A 20 -12.31 16.71 9.48
C PHE A 20 -12.01 15.52 8.55
N ILE A 21 -12.88 14.50 8.53
CA ILE A 21 -12.79 13.40 7.57
C ILE A 21 -12.99 13.90 6.14
N GLU A 22 -13.93 14.81 5.90
CA GLU A 22 -14.10 15.49 4.61
C GLU A 22 -12.83 16.25 4.20
N GLU A 23 -12.19 16.95 5.15
CA GLU A 23 -10.92 17.65 4.92
C GLU A 23 -9.79 16.68 4.58
N LEU A 24 -9.66 15.54 5.27
CA LEU A 24 -8.69 14.50 4.94
C LEU A 24 -8.93 13.94 3.53
N ALA A 25 -10.19 13.76 3.14
CA ALA A 25 -10.53 13.31 1.78
C ALA A 25 -10.10 14.35 0.73
N LEU A 26 -10.28 15.64 1.01
CA LEU A 26 -9.80 16.72 0.14
C LEU A 26 -8.28 16.79 0.12
N GLY A 27 -7.61 16.68 1.26
CA GLY A 27 -6.15 16.71 1.31
C GLY A 27 -5.48 15.54 0.59
N SER A 28 -6.21 14.44 0.33
CA SER A 28 -5.70 13.36 -0.52
C SER A 28 -5.43 13.78 -1.97
N TYR A 29 -6.02 14.90 -2.45
CA TYR A 29 -5.72 15.45 -3.77
C TYR A 29 -4.30 16.02 -3.87
N ASP A 30 -3.74 16.52 -2.76
CA ASP A 30 -2.37 17.04 -2.73
C ASP A 30 -1.31 15.94 -2.86
N PHE A 31 -1.69 14.68 -2.62
CA PHE A 31 -0.81 13.51 -2.63
C PHE A 31 -1.10 12.53 -3.77
N ILE A 32 -2.29 12.61 -4.37
CA ILE A 32 -2.74 11.75 -5.47
C ILE A 32 -3.37 12.67 -6.50
N ALA A 33 -2.72 12.80 -7.66
CA ALA A 33 -3.09 13.73 -8.73
C ALA A 33 -4.60 13.70 -9.06
N ASP A 34 -5.15 14.86 -9.43
CA ASP A 34 -6.58 15.06 -9.73
C ASP A 34 -7.07 14.18 -10.89
N ASP A 35 -6.19 13.91 -11.85
CA ASP A 35 -6.44 13.09 -13.04
C ASP A 35 -6.09 11.61 -12.84
N ALA A 36 -5.62 11.22 -11.65
CA ALA A 36 -5.44 9.80 -11.31
C ALA A 36 -6.80 9.11 -11.48
N PRO A 37 -7.00 8.28 -12.53
CA PRO A 37 -8.32 7.82 -12.97
C PRO A 37 -8.98 6.83 -12.01
N PHE A 38 -8.41 6.65 -10.81
CA PHE A 38 -8.61 5.51 -9.97
C PHE A 38 -9.38 5.80 -8.66
N LEU A 39 -9.63 7.08 -8.32
CA LEU A 39 -10.31 7.46 -7.07
C LEU A 39 -11.46 8.45 -7.29
N THR A 40 -12.68 7.94 -7.15
CA THR A 40 -13.89 8.75 -7.00
C THR A 40 -13.91 9.50 -5.67
N LYS A 41 -14.74 10.55 -5.57
CA LYS A 41 -14.97 11.29 -4.32
C LYS A 41 -15.38 10.37 -3.16
N ASP A 42 -16.25 9.41 -3.43
CA ASP A 42 -16.74 8.47 -2.40
C ASP A 42 -15.63 7.51 -1.94
N GLN A 43 -14.76 7.07 -2.84
CA GLN A 43 -13.59 6.26 -2.49
C GLN A 43 -12.59 7.05 -1.65
N ARG A 44 -12.33 8.33 -1.98
CA ARG A 44 -11.48 9.23 -1.16
C ARG A 44 -12.06 9.41 0.23
N LEU A 45 -13.38 9.62 0.35
CA LEU A 45 -14.05 9.74 1.64
C LEU A 45 -13.96 8.44 2.46
N LYS A 46 -14.15 7.28 1.82
CA LYS A 46 -13.99 5.97 2.45
C LYS A 46 -12.55 5.76 2.96
N GLY A 47 -11.56 6.12 2.14
CA GLY A 47 -10.14 6.09 2.53
C GLY A 47 -9.84 7.03 3.69
N ALA A 48 -10.36 8.27 3.66
CA ALA A 48 -10.20 9.24 4.74
C ALA A 48 -10.79 8.74 6.08
N ARG A 49 -11.95 8.09 6.05
CA ARG A 49 -12.54 7.44 7.25
C ARG A 49 -11.62 6.35 7.80
N PHE A 50 -11.10 5.50 6.92
CA PHE A 50 -10.16 4.46 7.30
C PHE A 50 -8.90 5.08 7.94
N ILE A 51 -8.33 6.12 7.33
CA ILE A 51 -7.16 6.83 7.86
C ILE A 51 -7.41 7.44 9.22
N TYR A 52 -8.53 8.15 9.39
CA TYR A 52 -8.88 8.74 10.68
C TYR A 52 -8.94 7.66 11.76
N GLN A 53 -9.65 6.56 11.50
CA GLN A 53 -9.76 5.46 12.46
C GLN A 53 -8.42 4.79 12.75
N SER A 54 -7.60 4.56 11.72
CA SER A 54 -6.28 3.94 11.89
C SER A 54 -5.33 4.84 12.67
N ALA A 55 -5.33 6.15 12.41
CA ALA A 55 -4.51 7.12 13.13
C ALA A 55 -4.94 7.20 14.61
N GLU A 56 -6.25 7.26 14.88
CA GLU A 56 -6.80 7.27 16.25
C GLU A 56 -6.41 5.98 17.00
N ASN A 57 -6.59 4.82 16.37
CA ASN A 57 -6.19 3.53 16.94
C ASN A 57 -4.67 3.43 17.18
N ALA A 58 -3.88 4.16 16.40
CA ALA A 58 -2.43 4.28 16.53
C ALA A 58 -2.00 5.37 17.52
N GLY A 59 -2.95 5.98 18.26
CA GLY A 59 -2.68 6.96 19.31
C GLY A 59 -2.36 8.37 18.82
N TYR A 60 -2.67 8.70 17.55
CA TYR A 60 -2.54 10.06 17.01
C TYR A 60 -3.79 10.87 17.33
N GLU A 61 -3.59 12.05 17.92
CA GLU A 61 -4.69 12.88 18.43
C GLU A 61 -4.83 14.20 17.66
N THR A 62 -3.79 14.59 16.91
CA THR A 62 -3.77 15.85 16.19
C THR A 62 -4.18 15.69 14.73
N ARG A 63 -4.68 16.78 14.14
CA ARG A 63 -4.90 16.87 12.68
C ARG A 63 -3.61 16.53 11.91
N GLY A 64 -2.46 17.03 12.38
CA GLY A 64 -1.16 16.77 11.77
C GLY A 64 -0.77 15.30 11.78
N GLY A 65 -1.07 14.59 12.87
CA GLY A 65 -0.89 13.13 12.96
C GLY A 65 -1.74 12.36 11.95
N CYS A 66 -3.00 12.74 11.77
CA CYS A 66 -3.88 12.13 10.77
C CYS A 66 -3.42 12.40 9.33
N PHE A 67 -2.97 13.63 9.03
CA PHE A 67 -2.38 13.95 7.73
C PHE A 67 -1.07 13.21 7.47
N PHE A 68 -0.24 13.04 8.49
CA PHE A 68 0.94 12.18 8.40
C PHE A 68 0.52 10.74 8.07
N TRP A 69 -0.52 10.21 8.72
CA TRP A 69 -1.04 8.87 8.45
C TRP A 69 -1.55 8.71 7.02
N LEU A 70 -2.27 9.71 6.50
CA LEU A 70 -2.68 9.80 5.10
C LEU A 70 -1.46 9.71 4.17
N ASN A 71 -0.44 10.52 4.41
CA ASN A 71 0.80 10.50 3.62
C ASN A 71 1.45 9.11 3.59
N MET A 72 1.54 8.46 4.75
CA MET A 72 2.15 7.13 4.85
C MET A 72 1.33 6.08 4.11
N ALA A 73 0.00 6.17 4.19
CA ALA A 73 -0.89 5.27 3.48
C ALA A 73 -0.84 5.42 1.95
N VAL A 74 -0.68 6.64 1.44
CA VAL A 74 -0.50 6.87 0.00
C VAL A 74 0.82 6.25 -0.46
N LEU A 75 1.91 6.51 0.27
CA LEU A 75 3.27 6.10 -0.09
C LEU A 75 3.53 4.60 0.07
N PHE A 76 3.00 3.98 1.12
CA PHE A 76 3.32 2.61 1.52
C PHE A 76 2.14 1.64 1.45
N GLY A 77 0.97 2.13 1.03
CA GLY A 77 -0.29 1.39 1.02
C GLY A 77 -1.09 1.58 2.30
N SER A 78 -2.42 1.49 2.20
CA SER A 78 -3.30 1.85 3.32
C SER A 78 -3.07 0.99 4.57
N HIS A 79 -2.54 -0.22 4.42
CA HIS A 79 -2.29 -1.15 5.52
C HIS A 79 -0.85 -1.12 6.05
N PHE A 80 -0.05 -0.10 5.70
CA PHE A 80 1.37 0.01 6.04
C PHE A 80 1.68 -0.24 7.53
N SER A 81 0.78 0.17 8.42
CA SER A 81 0.98 0.09 9.87
C SER A 81 1.00 -1.34 10.41
N SER A 82 0.42 -2.28 9.65
CA SER A 82 0.45 -3.72 9.92
C SER A 82 1.44 -4.46 9.01
N ASP A 83 2.10 -3.75 8.09
CA ASP A 83 3.01 -4.33 7.14
C ASP A 83 4.37 -4.61 7.82
N PRO A 84 4.84 -5.87 7.86
CA PRO A 84 6.15 -6.19 8.40
C PRO A 84 7.31 -5.52 7.65
N GLN A 85 7.09 -5.01 6.43
CA GLN A 85 8.07 -4.19 5.70
C GLN A 85 8.32 -2.84 6.40
N PHE A 86 7.33 -2.28 7.10
CA PHE A 86 7.40 -0.90 7.57
C PHE A 86 7.41 -0.79 9.10
N GLY A 87 8.10 -1.71 9.77
CA GLY A 87 8.27 -1.68 11.23
C GLY A 87 8.89 -0.38 11.77
N ILE A 88 9.57 0.40 10.92
CA ILE A 88 10.09 1.75 11.27
C ILE A 88 8.98 2.81 11.43
N ILE A 89 7.79 2.55 10.89
CA ILE A 89 6.61 3.45 10.88
C ILE A 89 5.50 2.87 11.79
N ALA A 90 5.84 1.97 12.70
CA ALA A 90 4.86 1.27 13.51
C ALA A 90 4.02 2.25 14.38
N PRO A 91 2.72 1.94 14.58
CA PRO A 91 1.83 2.69 15.46
C PRO A 91 2.43 2.96 16.84
N ARG A 92 2.03 4.08 17.45
CA ARG A 92 2.25 4.25 18.89
C ARG A 92 1.19 3.44 19.61
N HIS A 93 1.60 2.57 20.52
CA HIS A 93 0.66 1.99 21.47
C HIS A 93 0.42 3.02 22.59
N GLY A 94 -0.70 3.74 22.53
CA GLY A 94 -1.17 4.65 23.59
C GLY A 94 -1.08 6.16 23.26
N GLN A 95 -1.91 6.95 23.96
CA GLN A 95 -2.01 8.41 23.85
C GLN A 95 -0.85 9.09 24.59
N THR A 96 -0.15 10.03 23.95
CA THR A 96 1.06 10.66 24.53
C THR A 96 0.96 12.16 24.77
N GLY A 97 -0.14 12.79 24.38
CA GLY A 97 -0.29 14.24 24.32
C GLY A 97 0.52 14.89 23.18
N GLY A 98 0.05 16.04 22.69
CA GLY A 98 0.48 16.61 21.41
C GLY A 98 1.94 17.06 21.28
N SER A 99 2.64 17.40 22.37
CA SER A 99 4.06 17.84 22.28
C SER A 99 5.03 16.69 22.01
N ARG A 100 4.74 15.49 22.53
CA ARG A 100 5.51 14.28 22.21
C ARG A 100 5.22 13.78 20.80
N GLU A 101 4.01 14.03 20.29
CA GLU A 101 3.63 13.68 18.91
C GLU A 101 4.52 14.40 17.88
N LEU A 102 4.75 15.70 18.03
CA LEU A 102 5.53 16.46 17.06
C LEU A 102 7.00 15.99 16.94
N ALA A 103 7.65 15.72 18.08
CA ALA A 103 9.03 15.24 18.09
C ALA A 103 9.17 13.87 17.42
N ASP A 104 8.20 12.99 17.66
CA ASP A 104 8.17 11.66 17.05
C ASP A 104 7.86 11.71 15.56
N LEU A 105 6.89 12.52 15.13
CA LEU A 105 6.60 12.75 13.73
C LEU A 105 7.85 13.24 12.97
N SER A 106 8.62 14.16 13.56
CA SER A 106 9.88 14.64 12.98
C SER A 106 10.92 13.54 12.81
N ARG A 107 11.04 12.64 13.80
CA ARG A 107 11.94 11.49 13.75
C ARG A 107 11.53 10.50 12.66
N VAL A 108 10.26 10.10 12.63
CA VAL A 108 9.74 9.15 11.63
C VAL A 108 9.83 9.75 10.23
N TYR A 109 9.50 11.02 10.06
CA TYR A 109 9.64 11.72 8.77
C TYR A 109 11.08 11.66 8.24
N THR A 110 12.08 11.86 9.10
CA THR A 110 13.49 11.74 8.72
C THR A 110 13.84 10.32 8.26
N GLN A 111 13.33 9.29 8.95
CA GLN A 111 13.55 7.90 8.56
C GLN A 111 12.88 7.58 7.22
N VAL A 112 11.66 8.07 7.00
CA VAL A 112 10.92 7.92 5.74
C VAL A 112 11.64 8.64 4.61
N ALA A 113 12.11 9.87 4.81
CA ALA A 113 12.87 10.61 3.80
C ALA A 113 14.15 9.87 3.37
N ASN A 114 14.88 9.29 4.33
CA ASN A 114 16.04 8.45 4.04
C ASN A 114 15.64 7.19 3.26
N TYR A 115 14.52 6.55 3.64
CA TYR A 115 13.99 5.40 2.93
C TYR A 115 13.59 5.73 1.49
N VAL A 116 12.84 6.82 1.27
CA VAL A 116 12.44 7.30 -0.06
C VAL A 116 13.67 7.55 -0.94
N SER A 117 14.69 8.22 -0.39
CA SER A 117 15.93 8.49 -1.11
C SER A 117 16.67 7.22 -1.53
N GLN A 118 16.83 6.27 -0.60
CA GLN A 118 17.66 5.08 -0.83
C GLN A 118 16.95 3.94 -1.56
N VAL A 119 15.65 3.76 -1.31
CA VAL A 119 14.89 2.63 -1.81
C VAL A 119 14.07 3.04 -3.03
N LEU A 120 13.32 4.14 -2.96
CA LEU A 120 12.47 4.58 -4.08
C LEU A 120 13.26 5.39 -5.12
N GLY A 121 14.37 6.01 -4.71
CA GLY A 121 15.26 6.77 -5.60
C GLY A 121 15.07 8.28 -5.55
N GLY A 122 14.46 8.80 -4.48
CA GLY A 122 14.21 10.23 -4.27
C GLY A 122 12.81 10.68 -4.70
N PRO A 123 12.56 12.00 -4.80
CA PRO A 123 11.22 12.54 -5.06
C PRO A 123 10.58 12.11 -6.38
N SER A 124 11.38 11.68 -7.36
CA SER A 124 10.89 11.19 -8.65
C SER A 124 10.68 9.67 -8.69
N ASN A 125 10.84 8.96 -7.57
CA ASN A 125 10.67 7.51 -7.47
C ASN A 125 11.42 6.69 -8.53
N ARG A 126 12.55 7.20 -9.05
CA ARG A 126 13.22 6.64 -10.24
C ARG A 126 13.61 5.17 -10.13
N ILE A 127 13.98 4.68 -8.94
CA ILE A 127 14.37 3.28 -8.72
C ILE A 127 13.10 2.41 -8.68
N TYR A 128 12.08 2.89 -7.97
CA TYR A 128 10.79 2.22 -7.89
C TYR A 128 10.13 2.11 -9.28
N ASN A 129 10.02 3.21 -10.03
CA ASN A 129 9.40 3.21 -11.36
C ASN A 129 10.15 2.29 -12.34
N ALA A 130 11.48 2.27 -12.30
CA ALA A 130 12.28 1.35 -13.12
C ALA A 130 12.01 -0.13 -12.78
N ALA A 131 11.92 -0.47 -11.48
CA ALA A 131 11.61 -1.83 -11.04
C ALA A 131 10.18 -2.24 -11.39
N VAL A 132 9.19 -1.33 -11.29
CA VAL A 132 7.81 -1.60 -11.71
C VAL A 132 7.72 -1.81 -13.23
N ALA A 133 8.41 -0.99 -14.02
CA ALA A 133 8.43 -1.14 -15.48
C ALA A 133 9.05 -2.48 -15.92
N GLU A 134 10.13 -2.90 -15.26
CA GLU A 134 10.74 -4.22 -15.46
C GLU A 134 9.78 -5.34 -15.06
N PHE A 135 9.09 -5.22 -13.92
CA PHE A 135 8.09 -6.19 -13.48
C PHE A 135 6.95 -6.37 -14.49
N VAL A 136 6.40 -5.27 -14.99
CA VAL A 136 5.36 -5.29 -16.04
C VAL A 136 5.88 -6.00 -17.29
N THR A 137 7.11 -5.70 -17.71
CA THR A 137 7.76 -6.34 -18.86
C THR A 137 7.90 -7.86 -18.67
N GLN A 138 8.31 -8.30 -17.47
CA GLN A 138 8.44 -9.73 -17.15
C GLN A 138 7.09 -10.45 -17.12
N MET A 139 6.01 -9.78 -16.72
CA MET A 139 4.67 -10.37 -16.67
C MET A 139 4.02 -10.51 -18.04
N ASP A 140 4.24 -9.53 -18.92
CA ASP A 140 3.70 -9.54 -20.28
C ASP A 140 4.41 -10.57 -21.18
N ASP A 141 5.62 -11.01 -20.80
CA ASP A 141 6.29 -12.15 -21.44
C ASP A 141 5.64 -13.48 -21.03
N VAL A 142 4.92 -14.10 -21.95
CA VAL A 142 4.25 -15.40 -21.74
C VAL A 142 5.25 -16.52 -21.47
N HIS A 143 6.47 -16.41 -22.02
CA HIS A 143 7.57 -17.37 -21.82
C HIS A 143 8.54 -16.94 -20.71
N GLY A 144 8.45 -15.69 -20.27
CA GLY A 144 9.15 -15.17 -19.11
C GLY A 144 8.77 -15.99 -17.88
N LEU A 145 9.76 -16.30 -17.05
CA LEU A 145 9.59 -16.92 -15.72
C LEU A 145 9.29 -18.42 -15.70
N GLN A 146 9.51 -19.14 -16.80
CA GLN A 146 9.47 -20.61 -16.80
C GLN A 146 10.54 -21.24 -15.90
N ASP A 147 11.59 -20.50 -15.56
CA ASP A 147 12.65 -20.90 -14.64
C ASP A 147 12.25 -20.82 -13.16
N LEU A 148 11.05 -20.31 -12.84
CA LEU A 148 10.53 -20.29 -11.48
C LEU A 148 9.99 -21.67 -11.09
N THR A 149 10.81 -22.46 -10.40
CA THR A 149 10.47 -23.84 -9.99
C THR A 149 10.21 -23.99 -8.50
N ASP A 150 10.72 -23.06 -7.68
CA ASP A 150 10.64 -23.13 -6.22
C ASP A 150 10.74 -21.75 -5.54
N ALA A 151 10.60 -21.71 -4.22
CA ALA A 151 10.73 -20.50 -3.42
C ALA A 151 12.09 -19.79 -3.56
N ALA A 152 13.18 -20.53 -3.78
CA ALA A 152 14.51 -19.95 -3.94
C ALA A 152 14.63 -19.19 -5.27
N SER A 153 14.09 -19.76 -6.35
CA SER A 153 14.01 -19.11 -7.66
C SER A 153 13.18 -17.82 -7.61
N VAL A 154 12.06 -17.83 -6.87
CA VAL A 154 11.22 -16.63 -6.64
C VAL A 154 12.00 -15.56 -5.87
N SER A 155 12.68 -15.93 -4.79
CA SER A 155 13.49 -15.01 -3.98
C SER A 155 14.63 -14.37 -4.80
N ALA A 156 15.33 -15.18 -5.61
CA ALA A 156 16.38 -14.70 -6.50
C ALA A 156 15.82 -13.73 -7.55
N ARG A 157 14.65 -14.03 -8.14
CA ARG A 157 13.98 -13.16 -9.11
C ARG A 157 13.56 -11.83 -8.50
N LEU A 158 12.98 -11.84 -7.29
CA LEU A 158 12.65 -10.61 -6.56
C LEU A 158 13.90 -9.78 -6.24
N SER A 159 15.02 -10.44 -5.89
CA SER A 159 16.32 -9.79 -5.63
C SER A 159 16.89 -9.11 -6.85
N ALA A 160 16.75 -9.72 -8.03
CA ALA A 160 17.15 -9.10 -9.29
C ALA A 160 16.22 -7.95 -9.68
N LEU A 161 14.91 -8.10 -9.45
CA LEU A 161 13.89 -7.11 -9.82
C LEU A 161 14.03 -5.79 -9.05
N TYR A 162 14.17 -5.87 -7.72
CA TYR A 162 14.25 -4.67 -6.88
C TYR A 162 15.29 -4.82 -5.75
N PRO A 163 16.60 -4.72 -6.08
CA PRO A 163 17.68 -4.99 -5.14
C PRO A 163 17.65 -4.13 -3.88
N GLN A 164 17.26 -2.86 -4.00
CA GLN A 164 17.22 -1.91 -2.89
C GLN A 164 16.14 -2.32 -1.88
N LYS A 165 14.95 -2.69 -2.35
CA LYS A 165 13.85 -3.16 -1.51
C LYS A 165 14.18 -4.50 -0.86
N GLN A 166 14.84 -5.39 -1.59
CA GLN A 166 15.32 -6.68 -1.08
C GLN A 166 16.43 -6.54 -0.03
N LYS A 167 17.34 -5.57 -0.19
CA LYS A 167 18.33 -5.26 0.84
C LYS A 167 17.68 -4.81 2.15
N SER A 168 16.61 -4.03 2.07
CA SER A 168 15.88 -3.56 3.26
C SER A 168 15.00 -4.64 3.88
N HIS A 169 14.27 -5.40 3.06
CA HIS A 169 13.12 -6.21 3.49
C HIS A 169 13.20 -7.68 3.08
N GLY A 170 14.33 -8.14 2.56
CA GLY A 170 14.52 -9.49 2.02
C GLY A 170 14.13 -10.61 2.98
N ARG A 171 14.41 -10.44 4.28
CA ARG A 171 14.02 -11.41 5.32
C ARG A 171 12.50 -11.55 5.46
N VAL A 172 11.76 -10.46 5.27
CA VAL A 172 10.28 -10.48 5.32
C VAL A 172 9.73 -11.27 4.13
N TYR A 173 10.26 -11.04 2.92
CA TYR A 173 9.84 -11.78 1.74
C TYR A 173 10.21 -13.26 1.83
N LEU A 174 11.44 -13.57 2.26
CA LEU A 174 11.89 -14.95 2.43
C LEU A 174 11.04 -15.69 3.47
N GLY A 175 10.78 -15.09 4.64
CA GLY A 175 9.94 -15.71 5.67
C GLY A 175 8.51 -16.00 5.19
N LYS A 176 7.93 -15.14 4.33
CA LYS A 176 6.62 -15.37 3.71
C LYS A 176 6.64 -16.44 2.62
N LEU A 177 7.75 -16.58 1.88
CA LEU A 177 7.96 -17.68 0.94
C LEU A 177 8.09 -19.02 1.67
N ASP A 178 8.94 -19.08 2.70
CA ASP A 178 9.21 -20.30 3.48
C ASP A 178 7.98 -20.79 4.25
N SER A 179 7.16 -19.87 4.75
CA SER A 179 5.93 -20.22 5.47
C SER A 179 4.75 -20.60 4.56
N GLY A 180 4.87 -20.46 3.23
CA GLY A 180 3.76 -20.69 2.31
C GLY A 180 2.73 -19.57 2.23
N ALA A 181 3.01 -18.41 2.85
CA ALA A 181 2.04 -17.31 2.94
C ALA A 181 1.71 -16.72 1.56
N TYR A 182 2.68 -16.63 0.65
CA TYR A 182 2.43 -16.16 -0.71
C TYR A 182 1.67 -17.18 -1.56
N GLN A 183 1.95 -18.47 -1.40
CA GLN A 183 1.19 -19.57 -2.02
C GLN A 183 -0.28 -19.53 -1.59
N ALA A 184 -0.54 -19.38 -0.27
CA ALA A 184 -1.89 -19.26 0.25
C ALA A 184 -2.61 -18.00 -0.28
N LYS A 185 -1.90 -16.88 -0.40
CA LYS A 185 -2.44 -15.63 -0.96
C LYS A 185 -2.72 -15.76 -2.46
N ALA A 186 -1.83 -16.39 -3.21
CA ALA A 186 -2.00 -16.70 -4.64
C ALA A 186 -3.26 -17.54 -4.89
N LEU A 187 -3.42 -18.65 -4.14
CA LEU A 187 -4.60 -19.50 -4.23
C LEU A 187 -5.89 -18.74 -3.90
N ARG A 188 -5.87 -17.88 -2.88
CA ARG A 188 -7.04 -17.06 -2.50
C ARG A 188 -7.42 -16.03 -3.57
N LEU A 189 -6.44 -15.37 -4.18
CA LEU A 189 -6.70 -14.28 -5.12
C LEU A 189 -6.98 -14.75 -6.53
N PHE A 190 -6.29 -15.80 -6.98
CA PHE A 190 -6.26 -16.22 -8.38
C PHE A 190 -6.65 -17.68 -8.60
N GLN A 191 -6.91 -18.44 -7.53
CA GLN A 191 -7.16 -19.88 -7.61
C GLN A 191 -6.00 -20.66 -8.28
N ALA A 192 -4.78 -20.12 -8.16
CA ALA A 192 -3.54 -20.69 -8.67
C ALA A 192 -2.42 -20.51 -7.64
N ASP A 193 -1.56 -21.52 -7.50
CA ASP A 193 -0.47 -21.54 -6.51
C ASP A 193 0.89 -21.91 -7.12
N ASP A 194 0.99 -21.89 -8.45
CA ASP A 194 2.25 -22.07 -9.17
C ASP A 194 3.25 -20.94 -8.84
N MET A 195 4.55 -21.21 -9.02
CA MET A 195 5.60 -20.29 -8.59
C MET A 195 5.61 -18.95 -9.36
N ARG A 196 5.06 -18.89 -10.58
CA ARG A 196 4.89 -17.62 -11.31
C ARG A 196 3.80 -16.78 -10.64
N THR A 197 2.68 -17.37 -10.26
CA THR A 197 1.62 -16.67 -9.51
C THR A 197 2.12 -16.25 -8.12
N VAL A 198 2.90 -17.08 -7.44
CA VAL A 198 3.54 -16.74 -6.15
C VAL A 198 4.48 -15.55 -6.30
N TYR A 199 5.34 -15.56 -7.32
CA TYR A 199 6.22 -14.44 -7.63
C TYR A 199 5.44 -13.16 -7.91
N PHE A 200 4.35 -13.25 -8.69
CA PHE A 200 3.48 -12.12 -8.98
C PHE A 200 2.91 -11.50 -7.70
N VAL A 201 2.33 -12.32 -6.80
CA VAL A 201 1.81 -11.84 -5.52
C VAL A 201 2.90 -11.20 -4.67
N ALA A 202 4.08 -11.82 -4.60
CA ALA A 202 5.20 -11.30 -3.81
C ALA A 202 5.73 -9.97 -4.37
N ALA A 203 5.78 -9.82 -5.70
CA ALA A 203 6.18 -8.58 -6.37
C ALA A 203 5.12 -7.47 -6.16
N MET A 204 3.83 -7.80 -6.29
CA MET A 204 2.75 -6.83 -6.01
C MET A 204 2.81 -6.35 -4.56
N GLU A 205 3.04 -7.24 -3.59
CA GLU A 205 3.19 -6.84 -2.17
C GLU A 205 4.48 -6.06 -1.90
N MET A 206 5.53 -6.29 -2.69
CA MET A 206 6.77 -5.53 -2.65
C MET A 206 6.56 -4.08 -3.13
N PHE A 207 5.76 -3.87 -4.18
CA PHE A 207 5.53 -2.56 -4.77
C PHE A 207 4.41 -1.76 -4.10
N PHE A 208 3.32 -2.42 -3.73
CA PHE A 208 2.10 -1.77 -3.26
C PHE A 208 1.83 -1.99 -1.76
N GLY A 209 2.70 -2.74 -1.09
CA GLY A 209 2.59 -3.02 0.33
C GLY A 209 1.68 -4.20 0.66
N HIS A 210 1.63 -4.53 1.94
CA HIS A 210 0.77 -5.57 2.47
C HIS A 210 -0.72 -5.24 2.24
N GLN A 211 -1.52 -6.28 1.98
CA GLN A 211 -2.95 -6.16 1.68
C GLN A 211 -3.28 -5.20 0.51
N PHE A 212 -2.39 -5.13 -0.49
CA PHE A 212 -2.59 -4.32 -1.69
C PHE A 212 -3.94 -4.54 -2.40
N GLU A 213 -4.53 -5.73 -2.26
CA GLU A 213 -5.81 -6.08 -2.88
C GLU A 213 -7.02 -5.36 -2.26
N THR A 214 -6.87 -4.81 -1.05
CA THR A 214 -7.91 -4.03 -0.35
C THR A 214 -7.48 -2.58 -0.10
N ASP A 215 -6.49 -2.09 -0.85
CA ASP A 215 -5.95 -0.75 -0.65
C ASP A 215 -7.02 0.33 -0.95
N PHE A 216 -7.23 1.24 -0.01
CA PHE A 216 -8.24 2.29 -0.12
C PHE A 216 -7.88 3.39 -1.12
N PHE A 217 -6.60 3.59 -1.38
CA PHE A 217 -6.07 4.59 -2.32
C PHE A 217 -5.71 3.98 -3.67
N LYS A 218 -5.69 2.65 -3.78
CA LYS A 218 -5.47 1.90 -5.02
C LYS A 218 -6.58 0.85 -5.25
N PRO A 219 -7.87 1.22 -5.20
CA PRO A 219 -8.98 0.26 -5.31
C PRO A 219 -9.05 -0.43 -6.67
N TRP A 220 -8.42 0.16 -7.69
CA TRP A 220 -8.23 -0.43 -9.01
C TRP A 220 -7.49 -1.77 -8.97
N ILE A 221 -6.62 -1.99 -7.96
CA ILE A 221 -5.88 -3.26 -7.85
C ILE A 221 -6.87 -4.41 -7.58
N GLY A 222 -7.73 -4.25 -6.58
CA GLY A 222 -8.75 -5.25 -6.26
C GLY A 222 -9.71 -5.51 -7.43
N ALA A 223 -10.10 -4.45 -8.16
CA ALA A 223 -10.93 -4.57 -9.35
C ALA A 223 -10.22 -5.35 -10.47
N ALA A 224 -8.97 -5.03 -10.77
CA ALA A 224 -8.21 -5.69 -11.83
C ALA A 224 -7.84 -7.14 -11.47
N ILE A 225 -7.63 -7.47 -10.19
CA ILE A 225 -7.48 -8.86 -9.73
C ILE A 225 -8.72 -9.69 -10.09
N ALA A 226 -9.92 -9.13 -9.94
CA ALA A 226 -11.16 -9.83 -10.28
C ALA A 226 -11.35 -10.07 -11.79
N GLU A 227 -10.62 -9.32 -12.63
CA GLU A 227 -10.58 -9.51 -14.08
C GLU A 227 -9.48 -10.47 -14.53
N CYS A 228 -8.51 -10.80 -13.66
CA CYS A 228 -7.51 -11.82 -13.92
C CYS A 228 -8.17 -13.21 -13.95
N GLY A 229 -7.67 -14.07 -14.84
CA GLY A 229 -8.18 -15.44 -14.99
C GLY A 229 -7.25 -16.27 -15.85
N PRO A 230 -7.47 -17.58 -15.99
CA PRO A 230 -6.62 -18.43 -16.80
C PRO A 230 -6.71 -18.03 -18.29
N SER A 231 -5.59 -18.12 -19.00
CA SER A 231 -5.51 -17.93 -20.46
C SER A 231 -6.15 -19.11 -21.21
N GLY A 232 -7.47 -19.28 -21.10
CA GLY A 232 -8.22 -20.44 -21.59
C GLY A 232 -8.57 -21.44 -20.47
N THR A 233 -9.06 -22.63 -20.84
CA THR A 233 -9.63 -23.59 -19.89
C THR A 233 -8.62 -24.14 -18.89
N ASP A 234 -7.34 -24.23 -19.26
CA ASP A 234 -6.22 -24.72 -18.42
C ASP A 234 -4.92 -23.90 -18.62
N GLY A 235 -5.05 -22.66 -19.11
CA GLY A 235 -3.89 -21.80 -19.41
C GLY A 235 -3.28 -21.17 -18.15
N PRO A 236 -2.05 -20.65 -18.24
CA PRO A 236 -1.46 -19.88 -17.15
C PRO A 236 -2.33 -18.66 -16.80
N LEU A 237 -2.23 -18.20 -15.56
CA LEU A 237 -2.92 -17.00 -15.10
C LEU A 237 -2.58 -15.80 -16.00
N ASP A 238 -3.61 -15.21 -16.61
CA ASP A 238 -3.53 -13.96 -17.32
C ASP A 238 -3.61 -12.80 -16.32
N VAL A 239 -2.47 -12.16 -16.10
CA VAL A 239 -2.35 -10.98 -15.22
C VAL A 239 -2.36 -9.65 -16.00
N ARG A 240 -2.57 -9.68 -17.32
CA ARG A 240 -2.56 -8.48 -18.17
C ARG A 240 -3.56 -7.39 -17.76
N PRO A 241 -4.77 -7.71 -17.26
CA PRO A 241 -5.67 -6.69 -16.74
C PRO A 241 -4.99 -5.86 -15.64
N LEU A 242 -4.27 -6.51 -14.72
CA LEU A 242 -3.58 -5.85 -13.62
C LEU A 242 -2.30 -5.12 -14.09
N THR A 243 -1.47 -5.74 -14.94
CA THR A 243 -0.23 -5.09 -15.43
C THR A 243 -0.53 -3.84 -16.25
N LYS A 244 -1.62 -3.82 -17.02
CA LYS A 244 -2.10 -2.63 -17.71
C LYS A 244 -2.43 -1.48 -16.75
N GLN A 245 -3.12 -1.77 -15.65
CA GLN A 245 -3.46 -0.75 -14.66
C GLN A 245 -2.22 -0.26 -13.90
N VAL A 246 -1.28 -1.16 -13.56
CA VAL A 246 0.01 -0.81 -12.96
C VAL A 246 0.77 0.17 -13.87
N LYS A 247 0.83 -0.11 -15.18
CA LYS A 247 1.49 0.76 -16.15
C LYS A 247 0.82 2.13 -16.22
N LEU A 248 -0.51 2.17 -16.33
CA LEU A 248 -1.26 3.43 -16.33
C LEU A 248 -1.00 4.23 -15.04
N TRP A 249 -0.92 3.58 -13.89
CA TRP A 249 -0.64 4.25 -12.63
C TRP A 249 0.77 4.84 -12.59
N VAL A 250 1.81 4.10 -13.00
CA VAL A 250 3.19 4.61 -13.07
C VAL A 250 3.33 5.77 -14.07
N ASP A 251 2.60 5.74 -15.19
CA ASP A 251 2.66 6.81 -16.19
C ASP A 251 1.99 8.12 -15.73
N ASN A 252 1.20 8.09 -14.64
CA ASN A 252 0.47 9.23 -14.09
C ASN A 252 0.94 9.65 -12.67
N GLU A 253 1.98 9.02 -12.10
CA GLU A 253 2.65 9.44 -10.86
C GLU A 253 4.02 10.10 -11.11
#